data_AF-A0ABD5SP96-F1
#
_entry.id   AF-A0ABD5SP96-F1
#
_cell.length_a   1.000
_cell.length_b   1.000
_cell.length_c   1.000
_cell.angle_alpha   90.00
_cell.angle_beta   90.00
_cell.angle_gamma   90.00
#
_symmetry.space_group_name_H-M   'P 1'
#
loop_
_entity.id
_entity.type
_entity.pdbx_description
1 polymer ?
#
loop_
_entity_poly.entity_id
_entity_poly.type
_entity_poly.pdbx_seq_one_letter_code
_entity_poly.pdbx_strand_id
1 'polypeptide(L)' 'MDRKSSAEEPLSSKELTELLAQSEDTTPEEIEQGAANLEIAPPEEAMVVEDE' A
#
# COMPACT_ATOMS: atom_id res chain seq x y z
N MET A 1 -20.65 14.35 -7.19
CA MET A 1 -19.46 14.55 -8.04
C MET A 1 -18.69 13.24 -8.04
N ASP A 2 -18.98 12.40 -9.01
CA ASP A 2 -18.27 11.13 -9.21
C ASP A 2 -16.87 11.44 -9.71
N ARG A 3 -15.89 11.44 -8.80
CA ARG A 3 -14.47 11.47 -9.15
C ARG A 3 -14.11 10.11 -9.74
N LYS A 4 -14.58 9.83 -10.96
CA LYS A 4 -13.83 8.94 -11.85
C LYS A 4 -12.63 9.76 -12.29
N SER A 5 -11.62 9.83 -11.42
CA SER A 5 -10.25 10.06 -11.83
C SER A 5 -10.00 9.16 -13.04
N SER A 6 -9.28 9.65 -14.05
CA SER A 6 -8.84 8.83 -15.19
C SER A 6 -8.26 7.54 -14.63
N ALA A 7 -9.07 6.48 -14.56
CA ALA A 7 -8.77 5.37 -13.66
C ALA A 7 -7.77 4.53 -14.41
N GLU A 8 -6.49 4.70 -14.07
CA GLU A 8 -5.50 3.68 -14.33
C GLU A 8 -6.08 2.35 -13.80
N GLU A 9 -5.91 1.30 -14.60
CA GLU A 9 -6.35 -0.04 -14.21
C GLU A 9 -5.76 -0.33 -12.82
N PRO A 10 -6.58 -0.71 -11.82
CA PRO A 10 -6.05 -1.01 -10.49
C PRO A 10 -5.05 -2.16 -10.61
N LEU A 11 -3.86 -1.96 -10.04
CA LEU A 11 -2.83 -3.00 -10.00
C LEU A 11 -3.38 -4.24 -9.29
N SER A 12 -3.10 -5.42 -9.84
CA SER A 12 -3.28 -6.65 -9.09
C SER A 12 -2.31 -6.69 -7.91
N SER A 13 -2.66 -7.42 -6.85
CA SER A 13 -1.77 -7.61 -5.70
C SER A 13 -0.39 -8.12 -6.12
N LYS A 14 -0.36 -9.02 -7.11
CA LYS A 14 0.90 -9.55 -7.64
C LYS A 14 1.75 -8.46 -8.30
N GLU A 15 1.17 -7.62 -9.15
CA GLU A 15 1.90 -6.52 -9.80
C GLU A 15 2.39 -5.51 -8.77
N LEU A 16 1.59 -5.21 -7.76
CA LEU A 16 1.96 -4.31 -6.67
C LEU A 16 3.16 -4.88 -5.87
N THR A 17 3.11 -6.16 -5.49
CA THR A 17 4.19 -6.83 -4.76
C THR A 17 5.49 -6.84 -5.56
N GLU A 18 5.44 -7.12 -6.87
CA GLU A 18 6.62 -7.10 -7.74
C GLU A 18 7.24 -5.69 -7.85
N LEU A 19 6.41 -4.65 -7.94
CA LEU A 19 6.87 -3.25 -7.99
C LEU A 19 7.51 -2.80 -6.68
N LEU A 20 6.93 -3.15 -5.54
CA LEU A 20 7.47 -2.84 -4.22
C LEU A 20 8.82 -3.53 -4.00
N ALA A 21 8.89 -4.83 -4.32
CA ALA A 21 10.12 -5.61 -4.22
C ALA A 21 11.28 -4.97 -5.01
N GLN A 22 10.98 -4.52 -6.25
CA GLN A 22 11.96 -3.82 -7.07
C GLN A 22 12.36 -2.45 -6.50
N SER A 23 11.40 -1.68 -5.98
CA SER A 23 11.67 -0.34 -5.43
C SER A 23 12.47 -0.36 -4.12
N GLU A 24 12.32 -1.42 -3.33
CA GLU A 24 12.96 -1.57 -2.03
C GLU A 24 14.21 -2.47 -2.09
N ASP A 25 14.62 -2.91 -3.28
CA ASP A 25 15.71 -3.86 -3.50
C ASP A 25 15.58 -5.14 -2.63
N THR A 26 14.35 -5.65 -2.52
CA THR A 26 13.95 -6.80 -1.69
C THR A 26 13.25 -7.89 -2.52
N THR A 27 12.84 -9.01 -1.91
CA THR A 27 12.09 -10.07 -2.59
C THR A 27 10.57 -9.89 -2.45
N PRO A 28 9.77 -10.35 -3.44
CA PRO A 28 8.31 -10.41 -3.30
C PRO A 28 7.85 -11.16 -2.06
N GLU A 29 8.54 -12.25 -1.69
CA GLU A 29 8.23 -13.03 -0.49
C GLU A 29 8.42 -12.22 0.80
N GLU A 30 9.46 -11.38 0.88
CA GLU A 30 9.69 -10.50 2.02
C GLU A 30 8.61 -9.41 2.13
N ILE A 31 8.12 -8.88 1.00
CA ILE A 31 6.99 -7.94 0.97
C ILE A 31 5.71 -8.60 1.49
N GLU A 32 5.35 -9.77 0.94
CA GLU A 32 4.14 -10.51 1.36
C GLU A 32 4.21 -10.90 2.84
N GLN A 33 5.37 -11.37 3.30
CA GLN A 33 5.57 -11.68 4.72
C GLN A 33 5.45 -10.43 5.59
N GLY A 34 6.01 -9.30 5.17
CA GLY A 34 5.88 -8.01 5.85
C GLY A 34 4.43 -7.55 5.94
N ALA A 35 3.69 -7.60 4.83
CA ALA A 35 2.28 -7.24 4.76
C ALA A 35 1.41 -8.12 5.67
N ALA A 36 1.68 -9.43 5.74
CA ALA A 36 0.98 -10.34 6.63
C ALA A 36 1.23 -10.07 8.12
N ASN A 37 2.38 -9.49 8.48
CA ASN A 37 2.72 -9.16 9.87
C ASN A 37 2.39 -7.70 10.23
N LEU A 38 1.92 -6.89 9.29
CA LEU A 38 1.63 -5.48 9.53
C LEU A 38 0.34 -5.34 10.37
N GLU A 39 0.48 -4.90 11.61
CA GLU A 39 -0.65 -4.56 12.45
C GLU A 39 -1.18 -3.16 12.08
N ILE A 40 -2.31 -3.13 11.37
CA ILE A 40 -2.99 -1.89 11.00
C ILE A 40 -4.04 -1.58 12.07
N ALA A 41 -3.77 -0.55 12.88
CA ALA A 41 -4.74 -0.02 13.84
C ALA A 41 -5.97 0.56 13.10
N PRO A 42 -7.16 0.52 13.73
CA PRO A 42 -8.35 1.05 13.12
C PRO A 42 -8.27 2.59 12.95
N PRO A 43 -8.98 3.18 11.98
CA PRO A 43 -8.92 4.63 11.72
C PRO A 43 -9.29 5.50 12.93
N GLU A 44 -10.10 5.00 13.85
CA GLU A 44 -10.47 5.68 15.10
C GLU A 44 -9.26 5.95 16.01
N GLU A 45 -8.19 5.17 15.87
CA GLU A 45 -6.92 5.34 16.60
C GLU A 45 -5.90 6.21 15.83
N ALA A 46 -6.25 6.68 14.63
CA ALA A 46 -5.37 7.52 13.84
C ALA A 46 -5.21 8.92 14.46
N MET A 47 -3.97 9.43 14.50
CA MET A 47 -3.68 10.81 14.87
C MET A 47 -3.69 11.71 13.63
N VAL A 48 -4.50 12.77 13.65
CA VAL A 48 -4.42 13.84 12.64
C VAL A 48 -3.19 14.68 12.93
N VAL A 49 -2.29 14.76 11.96
CA VAL A 49 -1.12 15.63 12.00
C VAL A 49 -1.49 16.92 11.27
N GLU A 50 -1.37 18.07 11.94
CA GLU A 50 -1.49 19.36 11.27
C GLU A 50 -0.18 19.63 10.49
N ASP A 51 -0.28 19.90 9.19
CA ASP A 51 0.87 20.33 8.38
C ASP A 51 1.28 21.75 8.80
N GLU A 52 2.58 21.99 9.04
CA GLU A 52 3.16 23.33 9.36
C GLU A 52 3.19 24.28 8.15
#